data_AF-A0A928L191-F1
#
_entry.id   AF-A0A928L191-F1
#
_cell.length_a   1.000
_cell.length_b   1.000
_cell.length_c   1.000
_cell.angle_alpha   90.00
_cell.angle_beta   90.00
_cell.angle_gamma   90.00
#
_symmetry.space_group_name_H-M   'P 1'
#
loop_
_entity.id
_entity.type
_entity.pdbx_description
1 polymer ?
#
loop_
_entity_poly.entity_id
_entity_poly.type
_entity_poly.pdbx_seq_one_letter_code
_entity_poly.pdbx_strand_id
1 'polypeptide(L)' 'YIYYYNNDRISTKLKGMSPVQYRTHSQSI' A
#
# COMPACT_ATOMS: atom_id res chain seq x y z
N TYR A 1 -6.59 10.05 -14.14
CA TYR A 1 -7.75 9.27 -13.69
C TYR A 1 -7.37 7.89 -13.10
N ILE A 2 -6.33 7.20 -13.58
CA ILE A 2 -5.89 5.87 -13.04
C ILE A 2 -5.11 5.98 -11.71
N TYR A 3 -4.44 7.10 -11.48
CA TYR A 3 -3.54 7.31 -10.33
C TYR A 3 -4.25 7.23 -8.97
N TYR A 4 -5.50 7.69 -8.89
CA TYR A 4 -6.28 7.65 -7.66
C TYR A 4 -6.87 6.27 -7.39
N TYR A 5 -7.35 5.58 -8.42
CA TYR A 5 -7.96 4.25 -8.30
C TYR A 5 -6.98 3.17 -7.82
N ASN A 6 -5.70 3.30 -8.18
CA ASN A 6 -4.66 2.35 -7.76
C ASN A 6 -4.21 2.56 -6.30
N ASN A 7 -4.25 3.79 -5.78
CA ASN A 7 -3.86 4.08 -4.40
C ASN A 7 -4.89 3.51 -3.41
N ASP A 8 -6.18 3.62 -3.71
CA ASP A 8 -7.25 3.09 -2.83
C ASP A 8 -7.21 1.56 -2.72
N ARG A 9 -7.04 0.84 -3.84
CA ARG A 9 -7.01 -0.64 -3.83
C ARG A 9 -5.79 -1.22 -3.13
N ILE A 10 -4.63 -0.54 -3.23
CA ILE A 10 -3.44 -0.96 -2.50
C ILE A 10 -3.68 -0.83 -1.00
N SER A 11 -4.25 0.28 -0.53
CA SER A 11 -4.54 0.49 0.89
C SER A 11 -5.44 -0.62 1.49
N THR A 12 -6.47 -1.06 0.76
CA THR A 12 -7.36 -2.15 1.23
C THR A 12 -6.64 -3.49 1.36
N LYS A 13 -5.71 -3.79 0.45
CA LYS A 13 -4.97 -5.06 0.43
C LYS A 13 -3.89 -5.13 1.51
N LEU A 14 -3.40 -3.98 1.94
CA LEU A 14 -2.31 -3.84 2.90
C LEU A 14 -2.78 -3.74 4.37
N LYS A 15 -4.00 -4.20 4.68
CA LYS A 15 -4.60 -4.12 6.03
C LYS A 15 -4.59 -2.70 6.63
N GLY A 16 -4.75 -1.67 5.79
CA GLY A 16 -4.71 -0.27 6.22
C GLY A 16 -3.29 0.33 6.30
N MET A 17 -2.26 -0.38 5.85
CA MET A 17 -0.93 0.22 5.66
C MET A 17 -0.85 0.98 4.34
N SER A 18 -0.20 2.14 4.36
CA SER A 18 0.25 2.82 3.14
C SER A 18 1.27 1.95 2.39
N PRO A 19 1.34 2.02 1.04
CA PRO A 19 2.36 1.30 0.27
C PRO A 19 3.80 1.54 0.77
N VAL A 20 4.10 2.71 1.32
CA VAL A 20 5.41 3.00 1.92
C VAL A 20 5.63 2.19 3.20
N GLN A 21 4.64 2.16 4.10
CA GLN A 21 4.70 1.38 5.35
C GLN A 21 4.77 -0.13 5.09
N TYR A 22 4.08 -0.62 4.07
CA TYR A 22 4.17 -2.03 3.68
C TYR A 22 5.57 -2.39 3.14
N ARG A 23 6.19 -1.52 2.35
CA ARG A 23 7.56 -1.75 1.87
C ARG A 23 8.54 -1.83 3.03
N THR A 24 8.47 -0.91 3.99
CA THR A 24 9.36 -0.94 5.17
C THR A 24 9.10 -2.17 6.04
N HIS A 25 7.84 -2.59 6.18
CA HIS A 25 7.50 -3.82 6.91
C HIS A 25 7.99 -5.08 6.17
N SER A 26 7.84 -5.14 4.85
CA SER A 26 8.31 -6.25 4.02
C SER A 26 9.83 -6.34 3.90
N GLN A 27 10.54 -5.22 4.09
CA GLN A 27 12.01 -5.14 4.09
C GLN A 27 12.62 -5.53 5.45
N SER A 28 11.79 -5.82 6.46
CA SER A 28 12.22 -6.25 7.79
C SER A 28 12.44 -7.78 7.90
N ILE A 29 12.80 -8.44 6.79
CA ILE A 29 13.21 -9.86 6.79
C ILE A 29 14.73 -9.94 6.73
#